data_AF-S5ZYZ7-F1
#
_entry.id   AF-S5ZYZ7-F1
#
_cell.length_a   1.000
_cell.length_b   1.000
_cell.length_c   1.000
_cell.angle_alpha   90.00
_cell.angle_beta   90.00
_cell.angle_gamma   90.00
#
_symmetry.space_group_name_H-M   'P 1'
#
loop_
_entity.id
_entity.type
_entity.pdbx_description
1 polymer ?
#
loop_
_entity_poly.entity_id
_entity_poly.type
_entity_poly.pdbx_seq_one_letter_code
_entity_poly.pdbx_strand_id
1 'polypeptide(L)'
;MQLLLIIIGGICSALFLYRSWHKNTEGIKLSDGTSETPDALNGMIEMQEYFFSEIQKGKKAVKFMHLFYQQDIMMIQSIFQSNGIPYKIENNHLPSVLTGYCVYGFNHADFYILRENYDEALNIVKEYAERKKSFENSKNPAKKIGDLITIITAAGYIPDKDETSGIVIFKPED
;
A
#
# COMPACT_ATOMS: atom_id res chain seq x y z
N MET A 1 50.10 28.07 21.66
CA MET A 1 48.85 27.60 22.31
C MET A 1 47.72 27.36 21.30
N GLN A 2 47.44 28.29 20.37
CA GLN A 2 46.39 28.11 19.35
C GLN A 2 46.62 26.93 18.39
N LEU A 3 47.86 26.67 17.96
CA LEU A 3 48.17 25.55 17.05
C LEU A 3 47.85 24.17 17.68
N LEU A 4 48.06 24.03 18.99
CA LEU A 4 47.83 22.79 19.72
C LEU A 4 46.32 22.48 19.82
N LEU A 5 45.49 23.51 20.01
CA LEU A 5 44.03 23.38 20.08
C LEU A 5 43.41 22.98 18.74
N ILE A 6 43.97 23.46 17.62
CA ILE A 6 43.51 23.08 16.27
C ILE A 6 43.82 21.62 15.98
N ILE A 7 45.02 21.15 16.36
CA ILE A 7 45.42 19.75 16.17
C ILE A 7 44.53 18.82 17.02
N ILE A 8 44.27 19.17 18.28
CA ILE A 8 43.40 18.39 19.17
C ILE A 8 41.95 18.37 18.62
N GLY A 9 41.42 19.51 18.17
CA GLY A 9 40.09 19.58 17.56
C GLY A 9 39.95 18.74 16.29
N GLY A 10 40.99 18.73 15.45
CA GLY A 10 41.06 17.90 14.25
C GLY A 10 41.05 16.39 14.57
N ILE A 11 41.84 15.99 15.56
CA ILE A 11 41.91 14.58 16.01
C ILE A 11 40.58 14.14 16.62
N CYS A 12 39.94 14.97 17.44
CA CYS A 12 38.62 14.66 18.01
C CYS A 12 37.55 14.52 16.92
N SER A 13 37.58 15.38 15.90
CA SER A 13 36.63 15.33 14.78
C SER A 13 36.84 14.08 13.92
N ALA A 14 38.10 13.72 13.65
CA ALA A 14 38.45 12.51 12.90
C ALA A 14 38.05 11.23 13.66
N LEU A 15 38.27 11.18 14.98
CA LEU A 15 37.85 10.06 15.83
C LEU A 15 36.32 9.95 15.91
N PHE A 16 35.61 11.08 15.96
CA PHE A 16 34.15 11.09 15.98
C PHE A 16 33.58 10.57 14.65
N LEU A 17 34.13 11.03 13.51
CA LEU A 17 33.74 10.54 12.19
C LEU A 17 34.08 9.07 12.00
N TYR A 18 35.28 8.62 12.43
CA TYR A 18 35.67 7.22 12.37
C TYR A 18 34.74 6.33 13.21
N ARG A 19 34.41 6.75 14.43
CA ARG A 19 33.48 6.02 15.30
C ARG A 19 32.05 6.00 14.77
N SER A 20 31.59 7.10 14.17
CA SER A 20 30.27 7.18 13.53
C SER A 20 30.20 6.30 12.28
N TRP A 21 31.28 6.24 11.50
CA TRP A 21 31.37 5.36 10.33
C TRP A 21 31.38 3.90 10.74
N HIS A 22 32.13 3.54 11.79
CA HIS A 22 32.19 2.17 12.31
C HIS A 22 30.87 1.69 12.95
N LYS A 23 30.08 2.60 13.52
CA LYS A 23 28.72 2.32 14.01
C LYS A 23 27.70 2.16 12.88
N ASN A 24 27.95 2.72 11.70
CA ASN A 24 27.08 2.63 10.52
C ASN A 24 27.52 1.57 9.50
N THR A 25 28.74 1.03 9.61
CA THR A 25 29.20 -0.10 8.77
C THR A 25 28.80 -1.47 9.32
N GLU A 26 28.28 -1.55 10.54
CA GLU A 26 27.41 -2.65 10.92
C GLU A 26 26.05 -2.44 10.25
N GLY A 27 26.03 -2.66 8.93
CA GLY A 27 24.79 -2.76 8.18
C GLY A 27 23.86 -3.75 8.86
N ILE A 28 22.55 -3.50 8.77
CA ILE A 28 21.53 -4.46 9.20
C ILE A 28 21.87 -5.79 8.52
N LYS A 29 22.33 -6.78 9.30
CA LYS A 29 22.38 -8.15 8.82
C LYS A 29 20.92 -8.54 8.57
N LEU A 30 20.51 -8.50 7.30
CA LEU A 30 19.34 -9.24 6.86
C LEU A 30 19.59 -10.69 7.29
N SER A 31 18.66 -11.25 8.03
CA SER A 31 18.67 -12.65 8.47
C SER A 31 19.14 -13.53 7.31
N ASP A 32 20.07 -14.46 7.57
CA ASP A 32 20.70 -15.33 6.56
C ASP A 32 19.76 -16.41 6.00
N GLY A 33 18.45 -16.22 6.11
CA GLY A 33 17.45 -17.17 5.64
C GLY A 33 17.33 -18.43 6.50
N THR A 34 17.91 -18.46 7.70
CA THR A 34 17.79 -19.59 8.63
C THR A 34 17.01 -19.22 9.88
N SER A 35 15.78 -18.73 9.71
CA SER A 35 14.76 -18.81 10.78
C SER A 35 13.91 -20.05 10.54
N GLU A 36 13.92 -20.92 11.53
CA GLU A 36 13.16 -22.16 11.58
C GLU A 36 11.67 -21.96 11.25
N THR A 37 11.13 -22.95 10.53
CA THR A 37 9.77 -23.16 10.02
C THR A 37 9.43 -22.56 8.63
N PRO A 38 9.81 -23.25 7.54
CA PRO A 38 9.19 -23.07 6.22
C PRO A 38 7.66 -23.31 6.27
N ASP A 39 7.18 -24.12 7.21
CA ASP A 39 5.79 -24.59 7.27
C ASP A 39 4.79 -23.59 7.85
N ALA A 40 5.23 -22.52 8.54
CA ALA A 40 4.32 -21.49 9.04
C ALA A 40 3.92 -20.47 7.94
N LEU A 41 4.76 -20.30 6.91
CA LEU A 41 4.48 -19.43 5.77
C LEU A 41 3.86 -20.20 4.58
N ASN A 42 4.08 -21.52 4.51
CA ASN A 42 3.55 -22.43 3.48
C ASN A 42 2.01 -22.51 3.41
N GLY A 43 1.31 -21.98 4.44
CA GLY A 43 -0.15 -21.95 4.53
C GLY A 43 -0.80 -20.63 4.11
N MET A 44 -0.02 -19.56 3.91
CA MET A 44 -0.53 -18.35 3.26
C MET A 44 -0.51 -18.63 1.76
N ILE A 45 -1.62 -19.12 1.22
CA ILE A 45 -1.87 -19.00 -0.22
C ILE A 45 -1.68 -17.52 -0.55
N GLU A 46 -0.64 -17.20 -1.32
CA GLU A 46 -0.52 -15.88 -1.91
C GLU A 46 -1.76 -15.71 -2.79
N MET A 47 -2.72 -14.91 -2.35
CA MET A 47 -4.01 -14.74 -3.04
C MET A 47 -3.84 -14.30 -4.50
N GLN A 48 -2.68 -13.74 -4.81
CA GLN A 48 -2.25 -13.41 -6.16
C GLN A 48 -1.86 -14.63 -7.01
N GLU A 49 -1.18 -15.62 -6.45
CA GLU A 49 -0.96 -16.90 -7.14
C GLU A 49 -2.28 -17.62 -7.39
N TYR A 50 -3.17 -17.64 -6.38
CA TYR A 50 -4.50 -18.23 -6.53
C TYR A 50 -5.29 -17.51 -7.63
N PHE A 51 -5.29 -16.17 -7.64
CA PHE A 51 -5.87 -15.36 -8.71
C PHE A 51 -5.36 -15.79 -10.08
N PHE A 52 -4.03 -15.88 -10.29
CA PHE A 52 -3.49 -16.29 -11.58
C PHE A 52 -3.87 -17.73 -11.97
N SER A 53 -3.89 -18.65 -11.01
CA SER A 53 -4.30 -20.04 -11.26
C SER A 53 -5.76 -20.13 -11.73
N GLU A 54 -6.64 -19.30 -11.17
CA GLU A 54 -8.06 -19.26 -11.52
C GLU A 54 -8.29 -18.62 -12.90
N ILE A 55 -7.51 -17.60 -13.26
CA ILE A 55 -7.52 -17.03 -14.62
C ILE A 55 -7.05 -18.06 -15.65
N GLN A 56 -6.01 -18.85 -15.36
CA GLN A 56 -5.56 -19.93 -16.25
C GLN A 56 -6.63 -21.01 -16.48
N LYS A 57 -7.53 -21.22 -15.51
CA LYS A 57 -8.70 -22.10 -15.63
C LYS A 57 -9.86 -21.48 -16.43
N GLY A 58 -9.70 -20.24 -16.91
CA GLY A 58 -10.69 -19.55 -17.75
C GLY A 58 -11.63 -18.62 -16.97
N LYS A 59 -11.41 -18.37 -15.67
CA LYS A 59 -12.20 -17.36 -14.95
C LYS A 59 -11.89 -15.95 -15.48
N LYS A 60 -12.89 -15.06 -15.43
CA LYS A 60 -12.78 -13.67 -15.91
C LYS A 60 -12.21 -12.78 -14.81
N ALA A 61 -11.11 -12.08 -15.08
CA ALA A 61 -10.62 -10.98 -14.25
C ALA A 61 -11.39 -9.69 -14.54
N VAL A 62 -11.56 -8.84 -13.53
CA VAL A 62 -12.03 -7.46 -13.71
C VAL A 62 -11.13 -6.49 -12.96
N LYS A 63 -10.92 -5.31 -13.53
CA LYS A 63 -10.35 -4.17 -12.81
C LYS A 63 -11.40 -3.71 -11.80
N PHE A 64 -11.03 -3.69 -10.53
CA PHE A 64 -11.97 -3.50 -9.44
C PHE A 64 -11.86 -2.11 -8.81
N MET A 65 -10.65 -1.67 -8.46
CA MET A 65 -10.50 -0.37 -7.81
C MET A 65 -9.11 0.25 -7.98
N HIS A 66 -9.05 1.56 -7.73
CA HIS A 66 -7.83 2.32 -7.46
C HIS A 66 -7.73 2.66 -5.98
N LEU A 67 -6.52 2.51 -5.44
CA LEU A 67 -6.16 2.98 -4.10
C LEU A 67 -4.97 3.93 -4.17
N PHE A 68 -5.06 5.04 -3.43
CA PHE A 68 -4.09 6.14 -3.47
C PHE A 68 -3.19 6.20 -2.22
N TYR A 69 -3.49 5.39 -1.20
CA TYR A 69 -2.76 5.38 0.07
C TYR A 69 -2.23 3.99 0.39
N GLN A 70 -0.94 3.90 0.75
CA GLN A 70 -0.29 2.63 1.11
C GLN A 70 -0.99 1.88 2.25
N GLN A 71 -1.50 2.62 3.24
CA GLN A 71 -2.21 2.04 4.38
C GLN A 71 -3.51 1.35 3.94
N ASP A 72 -4.23 1.94 2.99
CA ASP A 72 -5.48 1.39 2.48
C ASP A 72 -5.19 0.10 1.68
N ILE A 73 -4.10 0.08 0.92
CA ILE A 73 -3.65 -1.10 0.17
C ILE A 73 -3.37 -2.26 1.13
N MET A 74 -2.55 -2.03 2.15
CA MET A 74 -2.21 -3.06 3.14
C MET A 74 -3.45 -3.59 3.86
N MET A 75 -4.39 -2.70 4.23
CA MET A 75 -5.59 -3.08 4.94
C MET A 75 -6.54 -3.90 4.04
N ILE A 76 -6.78 -3.46 2.81
CA ILE A 76 -7.64 -4.21 1.88
C ILE A 76 -7.01 -5.57 1.52
N GLN A 77 -5.70 -5.64 1.30
CA GLN A 77 -5.00 -6.92 1.08
C GLN A 77 -5.27 -7.90 2.22
N SER A 78 -5.09 -7.45 3.47
CA SER A 78 -5.34 -8.27 4.65
C SER A 78 -6.81 -8.72 4.73
N ILE A 79 -7.76 -7.81 4.48
CA ILE A 79 -9.18 -8.13 4.51
C ILE A 79 -9.52 -9.14 3.41
N PHE A 80 -9.08 -8.93 2.17
CA PHE A 80 -9.33 -9.85 1.06
C PHE A 80 -8.74 -11.23 1.32
N GLN A 81 -7.51 -11.29 1.84
CA GLN A 81 -6.89 -12.54 2.23
C GLN A 81 -7.69 -13.27 3.31
N SER A 82 -8.17 -12.56 4.33
CA SER A 82 -9.01 -13.16 5.38
C SER A 82 -10.37 -13.65 4.91
N ASN A 83 -10.91 -13.07 3.82
CA ASN A 83 -12.17 -13.47 3.21
C ASN A 83 -11.98 -14.42 2.01
N GLY A 84 -10.75 -14.86 1.73
CA GLY A 84 -10.47 -15.76 0.61
C GLY A 84 -10.76 -15.16 -0.77
N ILE A 85 -10.65 -13.84 -0.91
CA ILE A 85 -10.85 -13.13 -2.18
C ILE A 85 -9.52 -13.06 -2.94
N PRO A 86 -9.34 -13.82 -4.03
CA PRO A 86 -8.17 -13.70 -4.89
C PRO A 86 -8.07 -12.31 -5.55
N TYR A 87 -6.87 -11.75 -5.55
CA TYR A 87 -6.60 -10.44 -6.15
C TYR A 87 -5.23 -10.37 -6.81
N LYS A 88 -5.08 -9.45 -7.77
CA LYS A 88 -3.79 -9.01 -8.31
C LYS A 88 -3.67 -7.50 -8.11
N ILE A 89 -2.47 -7.04 -7.75
CA ILE A 89 -2.18 -5.62 -7.62
C ILE A 89 -1.11 -5.22 -8.63
N GLU A 90 -1.36 -4.15 -9.38
CA GLU A 90 -0.34 -3.44 -10.16
C GLU A 90 -0.01 -2.10 -9.49
N ASN A 91 1.19 -1.57 -9.74
CA ASN A 91 1.59 -0.25 -9.25
C ASN A 91 1.57 -0.07 -7.72
N ASN A 92 1.66 -1.17 -6.95
CA ASN A 92 1.58 -1.17 -5.47
C ASN A 92 2.53 -0.16 -4.79
N HIS A 93 3.68 0.13 -5.39
CA HIS A 93 4.68 1.04 -4.83
C HIS A 93 4.39 2.52 -5.11
N LEU A 94 3.60 2.88 -6.14
CA LEU A 94 3.39 4.27 -6.54
C LEU A 94 2.76 5.12 -5.41
N PRO A 95 1.74 4.62 -4.67
CA PRO A 95 1.18 5.32 -3.52
C PRO A 95 2.17 5.64 -2.40
N SER A 96 3.29 4.91 -2.31
CA SER A 96 4.35 5.18 -1.32
C SER A 96 5.33 6.29 -1.75
N VAL A 97 5.46 6.52 -3.05
CA VAL A 97 6.40 7.52 -3.62
C VAL A 97 5.70 8.86 -3.83
N LEU A 98 4.45 8.83 -4.30
CA LEU A 98 3.63 10.02 -4.56
C LEU A 98 2.38 9.99 -3.67
N THR A 99 2.59 10.14 -2.36
CA THR A 99 1.54 10.13 -1.35
C THR A 99 0.62 11.35 -1.46
N GLY A 100 -0.71 11.17 -1.39
CA GLY A 100 -1.67 12.27 -1.39
C GLY A 100 -3.00 11.88 -2.05
N TYR A 101 -3.94 12.84 -2.11
CA TYR A 101 -5.14 12.70 -2.95
C TYR A 101 -4.75 12.53 -4.42
N CYS A 102 -5.69 12.10 -5.24
CA CYS A 102 -5.45 11.81 -6.65
C CYS A 102 -4.83 13.04 -7.37
N VAL A 103 -3.69 12.87 -8.03
CA VAL A 103 -3.02 13.95 -8.80
C VAL A 103 -2.99 13.62 -10.30
N TYR A 104 -2.89 14.65 -11.13
CA TYR A 104 -2.75 14.51 -12.59
C TYR A 104 -1.43 13.75 -12.91
N GLY A 105 -1.54 12.49 -13.34
CA GLY A 105 -0.44 11.52 -13.46
C GLY A 105 -0.89 10.11 -13.03
N PHE A 106 0.03 9.30 -12.47
CA PHE A 106 -0.26 7.97 -11.88
C PHE A 106 0.30 7.88 -10.46
N ASN A 107 -0.55 7.95 -9.43
CA ASN A 107 -0.17 7.73 -8.03
C ASN A 107 -1.02 6.67 -7.31
N HIS A 108 -1.68 5.79 -8.07
CA HIS A 108 -2.54 4.74 -7.53
C HIS A 108 -1.95 3.34 -7.72
N ALA A 109 -2.41 2.41 -6.89
CA ALA A 109 -2.35 0.99 -7.15
C ALA A 109 -3.64 0.51 -7.81
N ASP A 110 -3.52 -0.36 -8.81
CA ASP A 110 -4.65 -0.99 -9.50
C ASP A 110 -4.93 -2.35 -8.89
N PHE A 111 -6.16 -2.56 -8.42
CA PHE A 111 -6.62 -3.87 -7.95
C PHE A 111 -7.47 -4.56 -9.00
N TYR A 112 -7.18 -5.84 -9.20
CA TYR A 112 -7.96 -6.75 -10.02
C TYR A 112 -8.44 -7.91 -9.14
N ILE A 113 -9.67 -8.36 -9.38
CA ILE A 113 -10.28 -9.52 -8.70
C ILE A 113 -10.95 -10.42 -9.74
N LEU A 114 -11.37 -11.62 -9.34
CA LEU A 114 -12.22 -12.46 -10.18
C LEU A 114 -13.63 -11.86 -10.26
N ARG A 115 -14.25 -11.89 -11.44
CA ARG A 115 -15.60 -11.33 -11.70
C ARG A 115 -16.65 -11.85 -10.72
N GLU A 116 -16.56 -13.13 -10.36
CA GLU A 116 -17.49 -13.80 -9.44
C GLU A 116 -17.41 -13.28 -8.00
N ASN A 117 -16.27 -12.72 -7.57
CA ASN A 117 -16.11 -12.14 -6.23
C ASN A 117 -16.51 -10.66 -6.16
N TYR A 118 -17.03 -10.08 -7.26
CA TYR A 118 -17.25 -8.63 -7.34
C TYR A 118 -18.18 -8.09 -6.26
N ASP A 119 -19.36 -8.70 -6.09
CA ASP A 119 -20.38 -8.19 -5.17
C ASP A 119 -19.93 -8.31 -3.71
N GLU A 120 -19.24 -9.40 -3.38
CA GLU A 120 -18.65 -9.62 -2.05
C GLU A 120 -17.54 -8.60 -1.76
N ALA A 121 -16.60 -8.44 -2.69
CA ALA A 121 -15.52 -7.45 -2.59
C ALA A 121 -16.06 -6.02 -2.46
N LEU A 122 -17.11 -5.68 -3.22
CA LEU A 122 -17.77 -4.39 -3.15
C LEU A 122 -18.34 -4.10 -1.75
N ASN A 123 -19.04 -5.07 -1.17
CA ASN A 123 -19.62 -4.92 0.16
C ASN A 123 -18.52 -4.75 1.23
N ILE A 124 -17.47 -5.55 1.16
CA ILE A 124 -16.32 -5.46 2.06
C ILE A 124 -15.65 -4.08 2.00
N VAL A 125 -15.40 -3.57 0.80
CA VAL A 125 -14.74 -2.26 0.63
C VAL A 125 -15.65 -1.12 1.10
N LYS A 126 -16.97 -1.22 0.85
CA LYS A 126 -17.94 -0.25 1.40
C LYS A 126 -17.89 -0.21 2.93
N GLU A 127 -17.94 -1.36 3.59
CA GLU A 127 -17.85 -1.41 5.05
C GLU A 127 -16.53 -0.85 5.58
N TYR A 128 -15.41 -1.19 4.92
CA TYR A 128 -14.10 -0.65 5.27
C TYR A 128 -14.09 0.89 5.20
N ALA A 129 -14.62 1.45 4.12
CA ALA A 129 -14.70 2.89 3.94
C ALA A 129 -15.61 3.55 4.98
N GLU A 130 -16.79 2.99 5.26
CA GLU A 130 -17.68 3.51 6.29
C GLU A 130 -17.03 3.53 7.68
N ARG A 131 -16.28 2.47 8.03
CA ARG A 131 -15.50 2.40 9.27
C ARG A 131 -14.40 3.46 9.30
N LYS A 132 -13.64 3.61 8.21
CA LYS A 132 -12.57 4.62 8.09
C LYS A 132 -13.13 6.05 8.23
N LYS A 133 -14.20 6.37 7.50
CA LYS A 133 -14.88 7.67 7.57
C LYS A 133 -15.36 7.98 8.99
N SER A 134 -15.96 7.01 9.67
CA SER A 134 -16.45 7.16 11.05
C SER A 134 -15.31 7.45 12.03
N PHE A 135 -14.20 6.71 11.90
CA PHE A 135 -13.02 6.90 12.72
C PHE A 135 -12.38 8.28 12.51
N GLU A 136 -12.25 8.74 11.26
CA GLU A 136 -11.66 10.05 10.95
C GLU A 136 -12.54 11.21 11.41
N ASN A 137 -13.87 11.11 11.23
CA ASN A 137 -14.82 12.10 11.74
C ASN A 137 -14.75 12.23 13.27
N SER A 138 -14.53 11.13 13.99
CA SER A 138 -14.38 11.17 15.45
C SER A 138 -13.12 11.91 15.91
N LYS A 139 -12.07 11.95 15.08
CA LYS A 139 -10.79 12.61 15.41
C LYS A 139 -10.81 14.11 15.10
N ASN A 140 -11.56 14.54 14.08
CA ASN A 140 -11.65 15.95 13.73
C ASN A 140 -13.00 16.30 13.07
N PRO A 141 -14.04 16.62 13.87
CA PRO A 141 -15.41 16.83 13.38
C PRO A 141 -15.57 18.05 12.46
N ALA A 142 -14.59 18.97 12.43
CA ALA A 142 -14.58 20.13 11.55
C ALA A 142 -14.16 19.80 10.11
N LYS A 143 -13.49 18.65 9.89
CA LYS A 143 -13.03 18.22 8.57
C LYS A 143 -14.06 17.28 7.96
N LYS A 144 -15.04 17.83 7.23
CA LYS A 144 -15.90 17.00 6.34
C LYS A 144 -15.00 16.41 5.25
N ILE A 145 -14.67 15.14 5.39
CA ILE A 145 -13.97 14.39 4.37
C ILE A 145 -14.96 14.18 3.22
N GLY A 146 -14.54 14.47 1.99
CA GLY A 146 -15.34 14.21 0.79
C GLY A 146 -15.65 12.72 0.63
N ASP A 147 -16.28 12.35 -0.49
CA ASP A 147 -16.71 10.97 -0.70
C ASP A 147 -15.49 10.03 -0.71
N LEU A 148 -15.39 9.19 0.34
CA LEU A 148 -14.27 8.27 0.53
C LEU A 148 -14.25 7.19 -0.56
N ILE A 149 -15.42 6.88 -1.13
CA ILE A 149 -15.60 5.98 -2.27
C ILE A 149 -16.25 6.77 -3.41
N THR A 150 -15.62 6.73 -4.58
CA THR A 150 -16.24 7.05 -5.88
C THR A 150 -16.53 5.74 -6.63
N ILE A 151 -17.75 5.53 -7.13
CA ILE A 151 -18.08 4.37 -7.98
C ILE A 151 -18.36 4.83 -9.42
N ILE A 152 -17.62 4.31 -10.40
CA ILE A 152 -17.65 4.79 -11.79
C ILE A 152 -17.66 3.64 -12.80
N THR A 153 -18.20 3.91 -13.98
CA THR A 153 -18.13 3.02 -15.16
C THR A 153 -16.92 3.39 -16.03
N ALA A 154 -16.08 2.39 -16.32
CA ALA A 154 -15.00 2.36 -17.32
C ALA A 154 -13.61 2.96 -16.98
N ALA A 155 -12.61 2.33 -17.60
CA ALA A 155 -11.18 2.24 -17.28
C ALA A 155 -10.32 3.50 -17.47
N GLY A 156 -10.92 4.69 -17.54
CA GLY A 156 -10.25 5.95 -17.86
C GLY A 156 -10.39 7.02 -16.78
N TYR A 157 -10.53 6.63 -15.52
CA TYR A 157 -10.67 7.57 -14.40
C TYR A 157 -9.50 8.55 -14.36
N ILE A 158 -9.82 9.83 -14.56
CA ILE A 158 -8.94 10.95 -14.33
C ILE A 158 -9.60 11.77 -13.22
N PRO A 159 -8.95 11.91 -12.06
CA PRO A 159 -9.51 12.70 -10.97
C PRO A 159 -9.70 14.16 -11.37
N ASP A 160 -10.71 14.82 -10.82
CA ASP A 160 -10.77 16.29 -10.87
C ASP A 160 -9.78 16.92 -9.87
N LYS A 161 -9.37 18.17 -10.10
CA LYS A 161 -8.41 18.89 -9.24
C LYS A 161 -8.86 19.02 -7.78
N ASP A 162 -10.18 19.02 -7.56
CA ASP A 162 -10.81 19.14 -6.25
C ASP A 162 -11.30 17.78 -5.70
N GLU A 163 -11.02 16.67 -6.39
CA GLU A 163 -11.49 15.34 -5.99
C GLU A 163 -10.65 14.76 -4.84
N THR A 164 -11.31 14.43 -3.73
CA THR A 164 -10.67 13.92 -2.51
C THR A 164 -10.88 12.42 -2.30
N SER A 165 -11.26 11.68 -3.35
CA SER A 165 -11.63 10.28 -3.22
C SER A 165 -10.45 9.41 -2.83
N GLY A 166 -10.57 8.70 -1.71
CA GLY A 166 -9.53 7.80 -1.21
C GLY A 166 -9.56 6.43 -1.88
N ILE A 167 -10.73 6.03 -2.39
CA ILE A 167 -10.98 4.75 -3.05
C ILE A 167 -11.87 5.01 -4.28
N VAL A 168 -11.49 4.46 -5.42
CA VAL A 168 -12.31 4.54 -6.65
C VAL A 168 -12.62 3.13 -7.10
N ILE A 169 -13.90 2.76 -7.16
CA ILE A 169 -14.35 1.42 -7.54
C ILE A 169 -14.94 1.46 -8.95
N PHE A 170 -14.49 0.54 -9.80
CA PHE A 170 -15.00 0.39 -11.15
C PHE A 170 -16.20 -0.55 -11.17
N LYS A 171 -17.26 -0.14 -11.85
CA LYS A 171 -18.33 -1.05 -12.23
C LYS A 171 -17.78 -2.03 -13.26
N PRO A 172 -18.15 -3.31 -13.15
CA PRO A 172 -17.71 -4.31 -14.08
C PRO A 172 -18.40 -4.06 -15.42
N GLU A 173 -17.66 -4.22 -16.52
CA GLU A 173 -18.23 -4.19 -17.86
C GLU A 173 -19.06 -5.47 -18.09
N ASP A 174 -20.29 -5.30 -18.61
CA ASP A 174 -21.20 -6.39 -18.95
C ASP A 174 -20.62 -7.29 -20.06
#